data_AF-A0A673CUK7-F1
#
_entry.id   AF-A0A673CUK7-F1
#
_cell.length_a   1.000
_cell.length_b   1.000
_cell.length_c   1.000
_cell.angle_alpha   90.00
_cell.angle_beta   90.00
_cell.angle_gamma   90.00
#
_symmetry.space_group_name_H-M   'P 1'
#
loop_
_entity.id
_entity.type
_entity.pdbx_description
1 polymer ?
#
loop_
_entity_poly.entity_id
_entity_poly.type
_entity_poly.pdbx_seq_one_letter_code
_entity_poly.pdbx_strand_id
1 'polypeptide(L)'
;MHERVNSVNKNVCTILVFVISLVFVNDNHLGPAQEFTSALEEFQRVSGLPVTGVFDEATKTAMNKPRCGVPDKEATYSTLIPPTVNVHQNEPNRRRKRHLAGLVSKNRQKREVSETGHMAFSKTLLRWRLMGEGYSSQLTVDEQRYIFRLAFRMWSEVSPLDFVEDTSSPLEDIDIRLGFGTGRHLGCNQRFDGTGREFAHAWFLGDIHFDDDEHFTAPNTGSGISLLKVAVHEIGHVLGLPHIYRPGSIMQPSYLPHEAGFEMDWMDRKAIQHLYGGCKGRFNTVFDWIRKERTAYGEVVIRFNTYFMRDDWYWLYENRNNRTRYGDPVALQVGWRGIPTGGVDAYVHVWSRKRDDVYFFKGTQFWKYNQDQDQAFTQDQEGWRYPRRISEGFPGVPSPIDTAFYDRRESRIYFFKNSLVYGFDVGANSLARGFPKRIRDVFPPVVSGDHPDGNVDAAYFSYTHNAVFLLKGTGFWQVVGSRDRWRRPFLPRNGLLPRKEVDTQWFDICNVHPAALRMNEHSPVHS
;
A
#
# COMPACT_ATOMS: atom_id res chain seq x y z
N MET A 1 40.06 1.36 49.09
CA MET A 1 40.00 1.58 47.62
C MET A 1 39.41 0.36 46.89
N HIS A 2 38.40 -0.27 47.49
CA HIS A 2 37.68 -1.45 47.02
C HIS A 2 36.24 -1.29 47.49
N GLU A 3 35.48 -0.45 46.79
CA GLU A 3 34.02 -0.30 46.95
C GLU A 3 33.54 0.74 45.93
N ARG A 4 33.40 0.32 44.66
CA ARG A 4 32.56 1.01 43.65
C ARG A 4 32.41 0.24 42.33
N VAL A 5 32.41 -1.10 42.38
CA VAL A 5 32.11 -1.96 41.23
C VAL A 5 30.97 -2.89 41.62
N ASN A 6 29.74 -2.37 41.72
CA ASN A 6 28.54 -3.20 41.86
C ASN A 6 27.24 -2.55 41.37
N SER A 7 27.30 -1.53 40.51
CA SER A 7 26.10 -0.86 39.97
C SER A 7 26.07 -0.73 38.44
N VAL A 8 26.97 -1.40 37.70
CA VAL A 8 27.06 -1.25 36.23
C VAL A 8 26.30 -2.36 35.46
N ASN A 9 25.65 -3.30 36.16
CA ASN A 9 25.26 -4.59 35.56
C ASN A 9 23.86 -4.65 34.91
N LYS A 10 23.32 -3.54 34.38
CA LYS A 10 22.04 -3.55 33.62
C LYS A 10 22.03 -2.73 32.32
N ASN A 11 23.04 -1.88 32.06
CA ASN A 11 23.06 -0.95 30.91
C ASN A 11 24.02 -1.36 29.77
N VAL A 12 24.68 -2.51 29.87
CA VAL A 12 25.69 -2.94 28.89
C VAL A 12 25.09 -3.72 27.71
N CYS A 13 23.88 -4.28 27.83
CA CYS A 13 23.26 -5.10 26.77
C CYS A 13 22.89 -4.29 25.51
N THR A 14 22.31 -3.11 25.66
CA THR A 14 21.93 -2.25 24.51
C THR A 14 23.15 -1.75 23.75
N ILE A 15 24.23 -1.44 24.48
CA ILE A 15 25.54 -1.13 23.90
C ILE A 15 26.07 -2.34 23.14
N LEU A 16 25.94 -3.56 23.70
CA LEU A 16 26.44 -4.76 23.04
C LEU A 16 25.67 -5.07 21.74
N VAL A 17 24.35 -4.87 21.68
CA VAL A 17 23.57 -5.06 20.43
C VAL A 17 23.99 -4.03 19.37
N PHE A 18 24.21 -2.77 19.76
CA PHE A 18 24.67 -1.72 18.84
C PHE A 18 26.13 -1.88 18.40
N VAL A 19 27.02 -2.25 19.33
CA VAL A 19 28.47 -2.41 19.11
C VAL A 19 28.78 -3.74 18.42
N ILE A 20 28.13 -4.84 18.78
CA ILE A 20 28.25 -6.12 18.04
C ILE A 20 27.73 -5.95 16.60
N SER A 21 26.68 -5.16 16.37
CA SER A 21 26.17 -4.85 15.02
C SER A 21 27.15 -4.06 14.14
N LEU A 22 28.16 -3.40 14.73
CA LEU A 22 29.15 -2.58 14.02
C LEU A 22 30.55 -3.22 13.96
N VAL A 23 30.93 -4.02 14.96
CA VAL A 23 32.27 -4.63 15.08
C VAL A 23 32.48 -5.79 14.08
N PHE A 24 31.43 -6.38 13.51
CA PHE A 24 31.57 -7.51 12.59
C PHE A 24 31.79 -7.15 11.11
N VAL A 25 32.01 -5.87 10.75
CA VAL A 25 32.02 -5.44 9.33
C VAL A 25 33.29 -4.72 8.85
N ASN A 26 34.25 -4.35 9.71
CA ASN A 26 35.46 -3.66 9.24
C ASN A 26 36.72 -4.54 9.27
N ASP A 27 37.13 -5.01 8.08
CA ASP A 27 38.51 -5.40 7.74
C ASP A 27 39.40 -4.15 7.60
N ASN A 28 39.34 -3.22 8.58
CA ASN A 28 40.20 -2.05 8.63
C ASN A 28 40.71 -1.85 10.06
N HIS A 29 42.03 -1.82 10.19
CA HIS A 29 42.82 -1.67 11.42
C HIS A 29 42.48 -0.41 12.25
N LEU A 30 41.33 -0.39 12.93
CA LEU A 30 40.98 0.61 13.94
C LEU A 30 40.92 -0.05 15.32
N GLY A 31 41.28 0.70 16.37
CA GLY A 31 41.25 0.19 17.74
C GLY A 31 39.81 0.11 18.31
N PRO A 32 39.51 -0.78 19.28
CA PRO A 32 38.15 -1.00 19.82
C PRO A 32 37.46 0.27 20.36
N ALA A 33 38.24 1.22 20.89
CA ALA A 33 37.73 2.50 21.37
C ALA A 33 37.27 3.42 20.24
N GLN A 34 37.96 3.39 19.09
CA GLN A 34 37.64 4.23 17.93
C GLN A 34 36.42 3.71 17.17
N GLU A 35 36.26 2.38 17.11
CA GLU A 35 35.04 1.74 16.60
C GLU A 35 33.82 2.07 17.45
N PHE A 36 33.97 2.03 18.78
CA PHE A 36 32.91 2.40 19.71
C PHE A 36 32.48 3.87 19.55
N THR A 37 33.44 4.80 19.49
CA THR A 37 33.14 6.23 19.29
C THR A 37 32.44 6.46 17.95
N SER A 38 32.92 5.85 16.86
CA SER A 38 32.28 5.98 15.55
C SER A 38 30.86 5.40 15.52
N ALA A 39 30.63 4.27 16.19
CA ALA A 39 29.31 3.67 16.36
C ALA A 39 28.35 4.60 17.13
N LEU A 40 28.87 5.26 18.16
CA LEU A 40 28.10 6.15 19.00
C LEU A 40 27.75 7.47 18.29
N GLU A 41 28.70 8.05 17.55
CA GLU A 41 28.47 9.21 16.68
C GLU A 41 27.39 8.90 15.64
N GLU A 42 27.43 7.70 15.07
CA GLU A 42 26.43 7.25 14.11
C GLU A 42 25.05 7.15 14.74
N PHE A 43 24.94 6.48 15.89
CA PHE A 43 23.68 6.40 16.63
C PHE A 43 23.11 7.79 16.93
N GLN A 44 23.94 8.70 17.40
CA GLN A 44 23.54 10.08 17.69
C GLN A 44 23.02 10.78 16.44
N ARG A 45 23.74 10.65 15.32
CA ARG A 45 23.37 11.22 14.02
C ARG A 45 21.99 10.72 13.56
N VAL A 46 21.78 9.42 13.54
CA VAL A 46 20.52 8.82 13.05
C VAL A 46 19.36 9.02 14.02
N SER A 47 19.62 9.19 15.31
CA SER A 47 18.62 9.47 16.33
C SER A 47 18.28 10.96 16.47
N GLY A 48 18.91 11.84 15.68
CA GLY A 48 18.71 13.29 15.73
C GLY A 48 19.29 13.96 16.98
N LEU A 49 20.29 13.34 17.61
CA LEU A 49 21.02 13.88 18.76
C LEU A 49 22.27 14.66 18.30
N PRO A 50 22.81 15.57 19.13
CA PRO A 50 24.12 16.16 18.89
C PRO A 50 25.19 15.06 18.75
N VAL A 51 25.94 15.09 17.64
CA VAL A 51 27.01 14.12 17.37
C VAL A 51 28.24 14.51 18.17
N THR A 52 28.41 13.90 19.33
CA THR A 52 29.50 14.18 20.29
C THR A 52 30.48 13.02 20.40
N GLY A 53 30.08 11.79 20.02
CA GLY A 53 30.84 10.57 20.28
C GLY A 53 30.97 10.24 21.76
N VAL A 54 30.18 10.92 22.62
CA VAL A 54 30.16 10.75 24.07
C VAL A 54 28.86 10.11 24.52
N PHE A 55 28.94 9.16 25.44
CA PHE A 55 27.78 8.46 26.00
C PHE A 55 27.09 9.32 27.07
N ASP A 56 26.48 10.42 26.62
CA ASP A 56 25.76 11.39 27.45
C ASP A 56 24.35 10.91 27.86
N GLU A 57 23.70 11.64 28.76
CA GLU A 57 22.36 11.28 29.26
C GLU A 57 21.30 11.26 28.16
N ALA A 58 21.38 12.17 27.18
CA ALA A 58 20.45 12.18 26.05
C ALA A 58 20.59 10.91 25.19
N THR A 59 21.83 10.49 24.94
CA THR A 59 22.15 9.24 24.21
C THR A 59 21.68 8.02 24.99
N LYS A 60 21.88 7.98 26.32
CA LYS A 60 21.35 6.92 27.19
C LYS A 60 19.83 6.84 27.13
N THR A 61 19.14 7.97 27.26
CA THR A 61 17.67 8.01 27.19
C THR A 61 17.17 7.53 25.84
N ALA A 62 17.81 7.93 24.74
CA ALA A 62 17.44 7.48 23.40
C ALA A 62 17.68 5.97 23.20
N MET A 63 18.81 5.44 23.66
CA MET A 63 19.13 4.01 23.56
C MET A 63 18.21 3.14 24.42
N ASN A 64 17.70 3.65 25.55
CA ASN A 64 16.78 2.93 26.43
C ASN A 64 15.32 2.95 25.97
N LYS A 65 14.99 3.58 24.82
CA LYS A 65 13.65 3.48 24.25
C LYS A 65 13.42 2.06 23.71
N PRO A 66 12.22 1.47 23.89
CA PRO A 66 11.87 0.21 23.25
C PRO A 66 12.10 0.28 21.74
N ARG A 67 12.68 -0.75 21.14
CA ARG A 67 13.11 -0.75 19.75
C ARG A 67 13.05 -2.15 19.12
N CYS A 68 13.07 -2.19 17.79
CA CYS A 68 13.26 -3.44 17.06
C CYS A 68 14.67 -4.00 17.33
N GLY A 69 14.75 -5.33 17.42
CA GLY A 69 15.99 -6.09 17.61
C GLY A 69 16.82 -6.28 16.32
N VAL A 70 16.28 -5.90 15.15
CA VAL A 70 17.00 -5.96 13.89
C VAL A 70 18.15 -4.91 13.88
N PRO A 71 19.37 -5.28 13.43
CA PRO A 71 20.48 -4.33 13.33
C PRO A 71 20.19 -3.16 12.40
N ASP A 72 20.67 -1.98 12.79
CA ASP A 72 20.48 -0.72 12.05
C ASP A 72 21.34 -0.61 10.77
N LYS A 73 22.41 -1.42 10.68
CA LYS A 73 23.23 -1.58 9.47
C LYS A 73 23.16 -3.02 9.00
N GLU A 74 23.08 -3.21 7.68
CA GLU A 74 23.15 -4.55 7.10
C GLU A 74 24.54 -5.16 7.31
N ALA A 75 24.56 -6.38 7.87
CA ALA A 75 25.67 -7.28 7.64
C ALA A 75 25.62 -7.68 6.15
N THR A 76 26.54 -7.18 5.34
CA THR A 76 26.69 -7.64 3.96
C THR A 76 26.92 -9.16 3.94
N TYR A 77 26.27 -9.87 3.01
CA TYR A 77 26.24 -11.34 2.91
C TYR A 77 27.60 -12.07 2.98
N SER A 78 28.71 -11.36 2.77
CA SER A 78 30.07 -11.91 2.83
C SER A 78 30.53 -12.25 4.26
N THR A 79 29.98 -11.62 5.31
CA THR A 79 30.43 -11.85 6.70
C THR A 79 29.74 -13.03 7.39
N LEU A 80 28.65 -13.55 6.84
CA LEU A 80 27.89 -14.69 7.42
C LEU A 80 28.27 -16.05 6.82
N ILE A 81 29.16 -16.10 5.83
CA ILE A 81 29.72 -17.33 5.27
C ILE A 81 31.19 -17.43 5.72
N PRO A 82 31.59 -18.47 6.46
CA PRO A 82 33.02 -18.65 6.77
C PRO A 82 33.78 -18.81 5.44
N PRO A 83 34.92 -18.11 5.24
CA PRO A 83 35.73 -18.29 4.06
C PRO A 83 36.08 -19.78 3.95
N THR A 84 36.00 -20.30 2.73
CA THR A 84 36.30 -21.69 2.39
C THR A 84 37.75 -22.01 2.77
N VAL A 85 37.95 -22.47 4.00
CA VAL A 85 39.23 -23.02 4.44
C VAL A 85 39.47 -24.33 3.69
N ASN A 86 40.35 -24.25 2.70
CA ASN A 86 41.00 -25.41 2.09
C ASN A 86 41.83 -26.13 3.16
N VAL A 87 41.29 -27.16 3.83
CA VAL A 87 42.12 -28.18 4.48
C VAL A 87 41.45 -29.55 4.39
N HIS A 88 42.25 -30.52 3.99
CA HIS A 88 42.00 -31.95 3.93
C HIS A 88 41.45 -32.57 5.25
N GLN A 89 40.54 -33.54 5.05
CA GLN A 89 40.23 -34.73 5.87
C GLN A 89 39.34 -34.65 7.14
N ASN A 90 38.37 -35.60 7.11
CA ASN A 90 37.58 -36.28 8.17
C ASN A 90 36.17 -35.78 8.59
N GLU A 91 35.22 -36.73 8.48
CA GLU A 91 33.77 -36.68 8.74
C GLU A 91 33.43 -36.79 10.24
N PRO A 92 32.31 -36.18 10.75
CA PRO A 92 30.91 -36.55 10.43
C PRO A 92 29.98 -35.36 10.11
N ASN A 93 30.53 -34.16 9.91
CA ASN A 93 29.77 -32.91 9.81
C ASN A 93 29.17 -32.60 8.41
N ARG A 94 29.24 -33.55 7.47
CA ARG A 94 28.91 -33.33 6.05
C ARG A 94 27.40 -33.30 5.77
N ARG A 95 26.59 -34.03 6.56
CA ARG A 95 25.13 -34.14 6.37
C ARG A 95 24.37 -32.89 6.82
N ARG A 96 24.73 -32.32 7.99
CA ARG A 96 24.17 -31.04 8.49
C ARG A 96 24.53 -29.86 7.58
N LYS A 97 25.78 -29.79 7.09
CA LYS A 97 26.23 -28.73 6.17
C LYS A 97 25.52 -28.78 4.80
N ARG A 98 25.25 -29.98 4.25
CA ARG A 98 24.47 -30.13 3.01
C ARG A 98 22.99 -29.75 3.20
N HIS A 99 22.41 -30.06 4.35
CA HIS A 99 21.03 -29.67 4.66
C HIS A 99 20.89 -28.15 4.80
N LEU A 100 21.83 -27.50 5.51
CA LEU A 100 21.87 -26.04 5.64
C LEU A 100 22.13 -25.35 4.30
N ALA A 101 23.08 -25.85 3.50
CA ALA A 101 23.32 -25.35 2.14
C ALA A 101 22.10 -25.55 1.23
N GLY A 102 21.37 -26.66 1.39
CA GLY A 102 20.11 -26.93 0.68
C GLY A 102 18.98 -25.99 1.07
N LEU A 103 18.82 -25.69 2.37
CA LEU A 103 17.85 -24.71 2.87
C LEU A 103 18.17 -23.29 2.39
N VAL A 104 19.44 -22.89 2.45
CA VAL A 104 19.91 -21.58 1.95
C VAL A 104 19.75 -21.49 0.42
N SER A 105 20.04 -22.57 -0.32
CA SER A 105 19.87 -22.60 -1.78
C SER A 105 18.40 -22.58 -2.20
N LYS A 106 17.49 -23.24 -1.46
CA LYS A 106 16.04 -23.17 -1.70
C LYS A 106 15.48 -21.79 -1.35
N ASN A 107 15.94 -21.18 -0.27
CA ASN A 107 15.52 -19.82 0.11
C ASN A 107 16.06 -18.75 -0.86
N ARG A 108 17.23 -18.97 -1.46
CA ARG A 108 17.77 -18.15 -2.56
C ARG A 108 16.96 -18.26 -3.86
N GLN A 109 16.19 -19.33 -4.07
CA GLN A 109 15.22 -19.38 -5.18
C GLN A 109 13.96 -18.56 -4.90
N LYS A 110 13.61 -18.37 -3.62
CA LYS A 110 12.43 -17.60 -3.18
C LYS A 110 12.69 -16.08 -3.09
N ARG A 111 13.95 -15.65 -3.03
CA ARG A 111 14.35 -14.24 -2.85
C ARG A 111 15.44 -13.84 -3.84
N GLU A 112 15.31 -12.64 -4.40
CA GLU A 112 16.28 -12.05 -5.33
C GLU A 112 16.87 -10.77 -4.73
N VAL A 113 18.13 -10.48 -5.09
CA VAL A 113 18.78 -9.21 -4.71
C VAL A 113 18.23 -8.13 -5.63
N SER A 114 17.52 -7.17 -5.05
CA SER A 114 17.01 -6.00 -5.75
C SER A 114 18.16 -5.13 -6.28
N GLU A 115 17.88 -4.25 -7.25
CA GLU A 115 18.86 -3.28 -7.77
C GLU A 115 19.49 -2.40 -6.68
N THR A 116 18.83 -2.27 -5.53
CA THR A 116 19.31 -1.56 -4.33
C THR A 116 20.17 -2.39 -3.38
N GLY A 117 20.38 -3.68 -3.65
CA GLY A 117 21.13 -4.59 -2.80
C GLY A 117 20.30 -5.31 -1.73
N HIS A 118 19.03 -4.91 -1.52
CA HIS A 118 18.14 -5.55 -0.55
C HIS A 118 17.51 -6.83 -1.10
N MET A 119 17.32 -7.85 -0.27
CA MET A 119 16.62 -9.08 -0.66
C MET A 119 15.10 -8.90 -0.63
N ALA A 120 14.46 -9.08 -1.77
CA ALA A 120 13.00 -9.08 -1.92
C ALA A 120 12.50 -10.47 -2.32
N PHE A 121 11.23 -10.77 -2.06
CA PHE A 121 10.62 -12.01 -2.57
C PHE A 121 10.46 -11.94 -4.10
N SER A 122 10.76 -13.05 -4.78
CA SER A 122 10.60 -13.14 -6.25
C SER A 122 9.16 -13.40 -6.70
N LYS A 123 8.29 -13.84 -5.78
CA LYS A 123 6.88 -14.14 -6.02
C LYS A 123 5.96 -13.11 -5.35
N THR A 124 4.78 -12.90 -5.93
CA THR A 124 3.79 -11.96 -5.42
C THR A 124 2.88 -12.53 -4.34
N LEU A 125 2.54 -13.83 -4.43
CA LEU A 125 1.70 -14.51 -3.43
C LEU A 125 2.57 -15.12 -2.32
N LEU A 126 2.45 -14.56 -1.11
CA LEU A 126 3.17 -14.97 0.09
C LEU A 126 2.23 -15.64 1.09
N ARG A 127 2.61 -16.84 1.53
CA ARG A 127 1.89 -17.59 2.56
C ARG A 127 2.48 -17.31 3.92
N TRP A 128 1.61 -16.98 4.88
CA TRP A 128 2.03 -16.76 6.26
C TRP A 128 1.31 -17.69 7.23
N ARG A 129 1.95 -17.95 8.39
CA ARG A 129 1.40 -18.79 9.45
C ARG A 129 1.83 -18.28 10.83
N LEU A 130 0.87 -18.14 11.74
CA LEU A 130 1.14 -18.05 13.17
C LEU A 130 1.38 -19.45 13.72
N MET A 131 2.54 -19.69 14.31
CA MET A 131 2.98 -21.00 14.76
C MET A 131 2.28 -21.37 16.07
N GLY A 132 1.66 -22.56 16.10
CA GLY A 132 0.87 -22.99 17.26
C GLY A 132 1.66 -23.21 18.55
N GLU A 133 2.97 -23.38 18.44
CA GLU A 133 3.92 -23.47 19.57
C GLU A 133 4.37 -22.11 20.12
N GLY A 134 4.00 -21.02 19.46
CA GLY A 134 4.38 -19.65 19.82
C GLY A 134 3.18 -18.70 19.77
N TYR A 135 2.09 -19.04 20.47
CA TYR A 135 1.01 -18.09 20.72
C TYR A 135 1.34 -17.22 21.94
N SER A 136 0.96 -15.94 21.89
CA SER A 136 1.04 -15.07 23.06
C SER A 136 0.13 -15.59 24.17
N SER A 137 0.60 -15.52 25.41
CA SER A 137 -0.19 -15.80 26.61
C SER A 137 -1.11 -14.63 27.02
N GLN A 138 -0.90 -13.44 26.45
CA GLN A 138 -1.58 -12.20 26.84
C GLN A 138 -2.80 -11.86 25.98
N LEU A 139 -2.90 -12.44 24.77
CA LEU A 139 -3.96 -12.18 23.80
C LEU A 139 -4.58 -13.50 23.35
N THR A 140 -5.87 -13.51 23.00
CA THR A 140 -6.48 -14.71 22.42
C THR A 140 -5.89 -15.00 21.04
N VAL A 141 -5.89 -16.27 20.62
CA VAL A 141 -5.37 -16.68 19.30
C VAL A 141 -6.11 -15.95 18.17
N ASP A 142 -7.42 -15.72 18.31
CA ASP A 142 -8.20 -15.02 17.29
C ASP A 142 -7.85 -13.53 17.20
N GLU A 143 -7.59 -12.86 18.34
CA GLU A 143 -7.09 -11.48 18.36
C GLU A 143 -5.71 -11.38 17.70
N GLN A 144 -4.78 -12.29 18.04
CA GLN A 144 -3.45 -12.35 17.42
C GLN A 144 -3.56 -12.50 15.90
N ARG A 145 -4.35 -13.48 15.43
CA ARG A 145 -4.55 -13.74 13.99
C ARG A 145 -5.21 -12.56 13.29
N TYR A 146 -6.19 -11.91 13.92
CA TYR A 146 -6.83 -10.71 13.39
C TYR A 146 -5.81 -9.56 13.22
N ILE A 147 -4.98 -9.31 14.22
CA ILE A 147 -3.94 -8.28 14.18
C ILE A 147 -2.93 -8.57 13.07
N PHE A 148 -2.47 -9.81 12.91
CA PHE A 148 -1.55 -10.17 11.83
C PHE A 148 -2.19 -10.06 10.45
N ARG A 149 -3.45 -10.46 10.27
CA ARG A 149 -4.19 -10.23 9.01
C ARG A 149 -4.24 -8.74 8.66
N LEU A 150 -4.48 -7.88 9.64
CA LEU A 150 -4.49 -6.44 9.45
C LEU A 150 -3.09 -5.92 9.08
N ALA A 151 -2.04 -6.39 9.74
CA ALA A 151 -0.67 -6.00 9.43
C ALA A 151 -0.25 -6.37 8.00
N PHE A 152 -0.56 -7.60 7.55
CA PHE A 152 -0.32 -8.02 6.16
C PHE A 152 -1.18 -7.26 5.16
N ARG A 153 -2.44 -6.99 5.51
CA ARG A 153 -3.32 -6.17 4.68
C ARG A 153 -2.70 -4.79 4.44
N MET A 154 -2.20 -4.12 5.47
CA MET A 154 -1.58 -2.79 5.32
C MET A 154 -0.48 -2.81 4.24
N TRP A 155 0.41 -3.81 4.22
CA TRP A 155 1.40 -3.93 3.15
C TRP A 155 0.81 -4.29 1.78
N SER A 156 -0.25 -5.09 1.73
CA SER A 156 -0.98 -5.42 0.49
C SER A 156 -1.68 -4.19 -0.13
N GLU A 157 -2.14 -3.24 0.69
CA GLU A 157 -2.79 -2.02 0.21
C GLU A 157 -1.83 -1.08 -0.56
N VAL A 158 -0.52 -1.27 -0.42
CA VAL A 158 0.50 -0.35 -0.98
C VAL A 158 1.56 -1.05 -1.84
N SER A 159 1.42 -2.36 -2.08
CA SER A 159 2.34 -3.15 -2.90
C SER A 159 1.58 -4.18 -3.75
N PRO A 160 2.17 -4.71 -4.82
CA PRO A 160 1.53 -5.76 -5.63
C PRO A 160 1.58 -7.15 -4.97
N LEU A 161 1.87 -7.23 -3.67
CA LEU A 161 1.97 -8.48 -2.93
C LEU A 161 0.61 -8.91 -2.36
N ASP A 162 0.34 -10.20 -2.48
CA ASP A 162 -0.82 -10.87 -1.91
C ASP A 162 -0.39 -11.73 -0.73
N PHE A 163 -1.12 -11.63 0.38
CA PHE A 163 -0.85 -12.38 1.59
C PHE A 163 -2.00 -13.32 1.92
N VAL A 164 -1.68 -14.59 2.15
CA VAL A 164 -2.67 -15.60 2.51
C VAL A 164 -2.22 -16.35 3.75
N GLU A 165 -3.12 -16.43 4.73
CA GLU A 165 -2.91 -17.29 5.89
C GLU A 165 -3.08 -18.75 5.47
N ASP A 166 -2.07 -19.56 5.76
CA ASP A 166 -2.09 -20.99 5.48
C ASP A 166 -1.84 -21.74 6.79
N THR A 167 -2.82 -22.52 7.23
CA THR A 167 -2.77 -23.26 8.50
C THR A 167 -2.53 -24.77 8.32
N SER A 168 -2.51 -25.28 7.08
CA SER A 168 -2.55 -26.73 6.82
C SER A 168 -1.35 -27.26 6.01
N SER A 169 -0.76 -26.45 5.12
CA SER A 169 0.36 -26.91 4.29
C SER A 169 1.61 -27.23 5.14
N PRO A 170 2.57 -28.00 4.63
CA PRO A 170 3.87 -28.18 5.27
C PRO A 170 4.60 -26.85 5.53
N LEU A 171 5.41 -26.79 6.60
CA LEU A 171 6.14 -25.55 6.96
C LEU A 171 7.10 -25.06 5.88
N GLU A 172 7.61 -25.95 5.01
CA GLU A 172 8.50 -25.58 3.90
C GLU A 172 7.82 -24.74 2.80
N ASP A 173 6.49 -24.82 2.71
CA ASP A 173 5.68 -24.06 1.77
C ASP A 173 5.24 -22.69 2.32
N ILE A 174 5.47 -22.45 3.62
CA ILE A 174 5.20 -21.19 4.29
C ILE A 174 6.38 -20.25 4.09
N ASP A 175 6.08 -19.03 3.66
CA ASP A 175 7.09 -18.01 3.36
C ASP A 175 7.38 -17.10 4.55
N ILE A 176 6.36 -16.85 5.37
CA ILE A 176 6.47 -16.00 6.56
C ILE A 176 5.90 -16.73 7.77
N ARG A 177 6.72 -16.94 8.81
CA ARG A 177 6.31 -17.61 10.04
C ARG A 177 6.37 -16.64 11.19
N LEU A 178 5.34 -16.61 12.00
CA LEU A 178 5.22 -15.72 13.16
C LEU A 178 5.13 -16.55 14.42
N GLY A 179 5.72 -16.07 15.51
CA GLY A 179 5.53 -16.67 16.83
C GLY A 179 5.97 -15.77 17.97
N PHE A 180 5.39 -15.98 19.13
CA PHE A 180 5.76 -15.36 20.39
C PHE A 180 6.71 -16.26 21.18
N GLY A 181 7.57 -15.66 21.97
CA GLY A 181 8.44 -16.40 22.89
C GLY A 181 9.07 -15.50 23.94
N THR A 182 9.64 -16.12 24.98
CA THR A 182 10.36 -15.42 26.05
C THR A 182 11.77 -15.98 26.13
N GLY A 183 12.76 -15.12 26.40
CA GLY A 183 14.16 -15.53 26.47
C GLY A 183 14.61 -16.41 25.30
N ARG A 184 14.90 -17.70 25.54
CA ARG A 184 15.20 -18.68 24.47
C ARG A 184 13.90 -19.26 23.93
N HIS A 185 13.63 -19.04 22.66
CA HIS A 185 12.34 -19.35 22.04
C HIS A 185 12.52 -19.99 20.66
N LEU A 186 11.57 -20.83 20.24
CA LEU A 186 11.38 -21.32 18.86
C LEU A 186 12.65 -21.85 18.14
N GLY A 187 13.64 -22.34 18.89
CA GLY A 187 14.94 -22.75 18.32
C GLY A 187 15.81 -21.60 17.79
N CYS A 188 15.46 -20.35 18.10
CA CYS A 188 16.20 -19.13 17.76
C CYS A 188 17.52 -19.05 18.54
N ASN A 189 18.56 -18.52 17.88
CA ASN A 189 19.86 -18.26 18.49
C ASN A 189 19.91 -16.91 19.23
N GLN A 190 19.04 -15.96 18.88
CA GLN A 190 18.87 -14.69 19.56
C GLN A 190 17.91 -14.88 20.75
N ARG A 191 18.35 -14.41 21.91
CA ARG A 191 17.58 -14.51 23.16
C ARG A 191 16.94 -13.15 23.43
N PHE A 192 15.64 -13.13 23.73
CA PHE A 192 14.99 -11.93 24.24
C PHE A 192 15.52 -11.53 25.63
N ASP A 193 15.50 -10.23 25.90
CA ASP A 193 16.07 -9.63 27.11
C ASP A 193 15.03 -9.35 28.22
N GLY A 194 13.77 -9.67 27.97
CA GLY A 194 12.64 -9.44 28.86
C GLY A 194 12.08 -8.02 28.68
N THR A 195 11.19 -7.61 29.58
CA THR A 195 10.37 -6.40 29.39
C THR A 195 11.16 -5.09 29.17
N GLY A 196 10.72 -4.31 28.19
CA GLY A 196 10.97 -2.88 28.02
C GLY A 196 12.05 -2.48 27.01
N ARG A 197 12.54 -3.40 26.17
CA ARG A 197 13.71 -3.16 25.30
C ARG A 197 13.51 -3.69 23.89
N GLU A 198 13.73 -4.99 23.66
CA GLU A 198 13.56 -5.63 22.37
C GLU A 198 12.15 -6.21 22.26
N PHE A 199 11.26 -5.56 21.51
CA PHE A 199 9.88 -6.06 21.41
C PHE A 199 9.70 -7.17 20.38
N ALA A 200 10.55 -7.23 19.36
CA ALA A 200 10.51 -8.22 18.31
C ALA A 200 11.79 -8.20 17.47
N HIS A 201 11.99 -9.27 16.71
CA HIS A 201 12.93 -9.29 15.60
C HIS A 201 12.40 -10.11 14.43
N ALA A 202 12.81 -9.72 13.23
CA ALA A 202 12.57 -10.45 12.00
C ALA A 202 13.89 -10.99 11.41
N TRP A 203 13.85 -12.20 10.88
CA TRP A 203 14.96 -12.79 10.13
C TRP A 203 14.72 -12.66 8.63
N PHE A 204 15.80 -12.45 7.88
CA PHE A 204 15.77 -12.42 6.41
C PHE A 204 15.29 -13.73 5.76
N LEU A 205 15.05 -14.79 6.54
CA LEU A 205 14.50 -16.06 6.06
C LEU A 205 12.97 -16.11 6.12
N GLY A 206 12.30 -15.08 6.67
CA GLY A 206 10.85 -14.99 6.77
C GLY A 206 10.29 -15.38 8.14
N ASP A 207 11.13 -15.61 9.15
CA ASP A 207 10.67 -15.86 10.51
C ASP A 207 10.61 -14.53 11.29
N ILE A 208 9.52 -14.30 12.02
CA ILE A 208 9.28 -13.12 12.86
C ILE A 208 8.96 -13.61 14.26
N HIS A 209 9.69 -13.10 15.25
CA HIS A 209 9.47 -13.42 16.65
C HIS A 209 9.12 -12.17 17.45
N PHE A 210 8.12 -12.29 18.33
CA PHE A 210 7.69 -11.25 19.25
C PHE A 210 8.02 -11.65 20.68
N ASP A 211 8.52 -10.71 21.50
CA ASP A 211 8.85 -10.98 22.90
C ASP A 211 7.58 -11.01 23.76
N ASP A 212 7.17 -12.20 24.22
CA ASP A 212 5.96 -12.35 25.04
C ASP A 212 6.13 -11.80 26.47
N ASP A 213 7.35 -11.36 26.85
CA ASP A 213 7.59 -10.61 28.10
C ASP A 213 7.18 -9.12 27.98
N GLU A 214 6.87 -8.63 26.78
CA GLU A 214 6.35 -7.28 26.54
C GLU A 214 4.83 -7.21 26.65
N HIS A 215 4.30 -6.09 27.17
CA HIS A 215 2.85 -5.91 27.28
C HIS A 215 2.22 -5.51 25.94
N PHE A 216 1.97 -6.52 25.09
CA PHE A 216 1.30 -6.33 23.82
C PHE A 216 -0.19 -6.08 23.99
N THR A 217 -0.69 -5.08 23.27
CA THR A 217 -2.11 -4.75 23.31
C THR A 217 -2.76 -4.72 21.94
N ALA A 218 -4.06 -5.00 21.95
CA ALA A 218 -4.91 -4.85 20.78
C ALA A 218 -4.99 -3.37 20.34
N PRO A 219 -5.35 -3.10 19.07
CA PRO A 219 -5.52 -1.74 18.59
C PRO A 219 -6.45 -0.90 19.49
N ASN A 220 -6.12 0.38 19.69
CA ASN A 220 -6.96 1.38 20.36
C ASN A 220 -7.19 1.20 21.88
N THR A 221 -6.39 0.40 22.58
CA THR A 221 -6.50 0.16 24.04
C THR A 221 -5.72 1.16 24.92
N GLY A 222 -5.05 2.16 24.31
CA GLY A 222 -4.52 3.37 24.97
C GLY A 222 -3.25 3.22 25.80
N SER A 223 -3.00 2.06 26.43
CA SER A 223 -1.78 1.80 27.23
C SER A 223 -1.12 0.47 26.84
N GLY A 224 0.11 0.50 26.34
CA GLY A 224 0.90 -0.70 26.00
C GLY A 224 1.63 -0.61 24.66
N ILE A 225 2.32 -1.68 24.27
CA ILE A 225 2.97 -1.80 22.96
C ILE A 225 1.94 -2.36 21.98
N SER A 226 1.61 -1.61 20.93
CA SER A 226 0.64 -2.05 19.94
C SER A 226 1.22 -3.19 19.11
N LEU A 227 0.65 -4.39 19.25
CA LEU A 227 1.07 -5.55 18.46
C LEU A 227 0.92 -5.28 16.95
N LEU A 228 -0.12 -4.56 16.54
CA LEU A 228 -0.31 -4.19 15.14
C LEU A 228 0.87 -3.36 14.62
N LYS A 229 1.30 -2.35 15.38
CA LYS A 229 2.38 -1.47 14.98
C LYS A 229 3.71 -2.23 14.85
N VAL A 230 4.01 -3.05 15.84
CA VAL A 230 5.20 -3.91 15.81
C VAL A 230 5.13 -4.90 14.66
N ALA A 231 4.00 -5.58 14.46
CA ALA A 231 3.83 -6.53 13.37
C ALA A 231 4.02 -5.88 11.98
N VAL A 232 3.48 -4.68 11.74
CA VAL A 232 3.70 -3.98 10.46
C VAL A 232 5.18 -3.67 10.25
N HIS A 233 5.89 -3.23 11.28
CA HIS A 233 7.34 -2.98 11.24
C HIS A 233 8.13 -4.26 10.89
N GLU A 234 7.93 -5.34 11.64
CA GLU A 234 8.67 -6.60 11.44
C GLU A 234 8.36 -7.24 10.09
N ILE A 235 7.11 -7.15 9.61
CA ILE A 235 6.76 -7.60 8.26
C ILE A 235 7.51 -6.78 7.21
N GLY A 236 7.67 -5.47 7.41
CA GLY A 236 8.48 -4.63 6.53
C GLY A 236 9.91 -5.15 6.36
N HIS A 237 10.56 -5.56 7.45
CA HIS A 237 11.87 -6.21 7.41
C HIS A 237 11.86 -7.53 6.64
N VAL A 238 10.86 -8.39 6.87
CA VAL A 238 10.73 -9.65 6.12
C VAL A 238 10.58 -9.41 4.62
N LEU A 239 9.89 -8.33 4.23
CA LEU A 239 9.72 -7.88 2.85
C LEU A 239 10.97 -7.19 2.28
N GLY A 240 12.01 -6.97 3.08
CA GLY A 240 13.30 -6.43 2.62
C GLY A 240 13.50 -4.93 2.90
N LEU A 241 12.63 -4.30 3.68
CA LEU A 241 12.82 -2.90 4.06
C LEU A 241 13.84 -2.77 5.20
N PRO A 242 14.83 -1.86 5.08
CA PRO A 242 15.69 -1.50 6.19
C PRO A 242 14.98 -0.56 7.16
N HIS A 243 15.62 -0.27 8.29
CA HIS A 243 15.19 0.82 9.14
C HIS A 243 15.22 2.18 8.42
N ILE A 244 14.20 3.01 8.64
CA ILE A 244 14.09 4.36 8.12
C ILE A 244 14.04 5.34 9.28
N TYR A 245 15.10 6.13 9.46
CA TYR A 245 15.22 7.12 10.54
C TYR A 245 14.46 8.41 10.22
N ARG A 246 13.14 8.30 10.16
CA ARG A 246 12.24 9.43 9.94
C ARG A 246 11.10 9.37 10.95
N PRO A 247 10.84 10.46 11.70
CA PRO A 247 9.65 10.57 12.52
C PRO A 247 8.38 10.30 11.71
N GLY A 248 7.57 9.34 12.15
CA GLY A 248 6.33 8.92 11.49
C GLY A 248 6.48 7.70 10.57
N SER A 249 7.69 7.30 10.20
CA SER A 249 7.90 6.04 9.45
C SER A 249 7.56 4.84 10.33
N ILE A 250 6.86 3.86 9.77
CA ILE A 250 6.62 2.59 10.46
C ILE A 250 7.91 1.80 10.60
N MET A 251 8.87 1.96 9.70
CA MET A 251 10.20 1.33 9.73
C MET A 251 11.20 2.06 10.64
N GLN A 252 10.75 3.00 11.47
CA GLN A 252 11.62 3.63 12.47
C GLN A 252 12.00 2.61 13.57
N PRO A 253 13.30 2.47 13.91
CA PRO A 253 13.75 1.43 14.86
C PRO A 253 13.14 1.56 16.26
N SER A 254 13.05 2.79 16.77
CA SER A 254 12.53 3.05 18.12
C SER A 254 11.00 3.17 18.10
N TYR A 255 10.35 2.48 19.03
CA TYR A 255 8.91 2.54 19.22
C TYR A 255 8.49 3.93 19.71
N LEU A 256 7.67 4.60 18.92
CA LEU A 256 6.98 5.82 19.33
C LEU A 256 5.52 5.48 19.62
N PRO A 257 5.05 5.61 20.88
CA PRO A 257 3.62 5.56 21.16
C PRO A 257 2.91 6.59 20.26
N HIS A 258 1.92 6.15 19.49
CA HIS A 258 1.07 7.05 18.70
C HIS A 258 -0.34 7.01 19.28
N GLU A 259 -1.07 8.10 19.11
CA GLU A 259 -2.51 8.16 19.38
C GLU A 259 -3.28 7.20 18.44
N ALA A 260 -4.51 6.87 18.80
CA ALA A 260 -5.31 5.80 18.17
C ALA A 260 -5.30 5.84 16.64
N GLY A 261 -4.91 4.73 16.00
CA GLY A 261 -4.79 4.56 14.56
C GLY A 261 -3.52 5.19 13.98
N PHE A 262 -2.54 4.36 13.60
CA PHE A 262 -1.36 4.82 12.85
C PHE A 262 -1.49 4.53 11.36
N GLU A 263 -0.77 5.31 10.58
CA GLU A 263 -0.80 5.33 9.13
C GLU A 263 0.62 5.11 8.60
N MET A 264 0.80 4.32 7.53
CA MET A 264 2.12 4.15 6.89
C MET A 264 2.53 5.44 6.17
N ASP A 265 3.74 5.92 6.46
CA ASP A 265 4.28 7.14 5.87
C ASP A 265 4.51 7.00 4.37
N TRP A 266 4.57 8.13 3.68
CA TRP A 266 4.91 8.20 2.27
C TRP A 266 6.22 7.48 1.94
N MET A 267 7.25 7.60 2.79
CA MET A 267 8.54 6.95 2.56
C MET A 267 8.43 5.43 2.63
N ASP A 268 7.65 4.90 3.56
CA ASP A 268 7.45 3.45 3.72
C ASP A 268 6.78 2.88 2.45
N ARG A 269 5.73 3.57 1.98
CA ARG A 269 5.00 3.24 0.74
C ARG A 269 5.92 3.27 -0.49
N LYS A 270 6.77 4.29 -0.62
CA LYS A 270 7.69 4.37 -1.77
C LYS A 270 8.81 3.34 -1.68
N ALA A 271 9.31 3.05 -0.47
CA ALA A 271 10.37 2.06 -0.28
C ALA A 271 9.89 0.66 -0.69
N ILE A 272 8.69 0.24 -0.27
CA ILE A 272 8.14 -1.06 -0.67
C ILE A 272 7.85 -1.14 -2.17
N GLN A 273 7.36 -0.05 -2.77
CA GLN A 273 7.13 0.02 -4.22
C GLN A 273 8.42 0.04 -5.03
N HIS A 274 9.52 0.52 -4.45
CA HIS A 274 10.81 0.44 -5.09
C HIS A 274 11.32 -1.01 -5.17
N LEU A 275 10.99 -1.84 -4.16
CA LEU A 275 11.34 -3.25 -4.15
C LEU A 275 10.43 -4.10 -5.05
N TYR A 276 9.13 -3.86 -5.03
CA TYR A 276 8.14 -4.75 -5.66
C TYR A 276 7.42 -4.14 -6.89
N GLY A 277 7.65 -2.86 -7.17
CA GLY A 277 6.99 -2.12 -8.25
C GLY A 277 5.64 -1.53 -7.87
N GLY A 278 5.01 -0.87 -8.85
CA GLY A 278 3.68 -0.28 -8.73
C GLY A 278 2.55 -1.30 -8.97
N CYS A 279 1.38 -0.99 -8.44
CA CYS A 279 0.20 -1.82 -8.58
C CYS A 279 -0.49 -1.60 -9.93
N LYS A 280 -0.62 -2.68 -10.69
CA LYS A 280 -1.15 -2.65 -12.06
C LYS A 280 -2.52 -3.31 -12.13
N GLY A 281 -3.36 -2.79 -13.01
CA GLY A 281 -4.64 -3.42 -13.32
C GLY A 281 -5.58 -2.50 -14.08
N ARG A 282 -6.49 -3.12 -14.82
CA ARG A 282 -7.61 -2.45 -15.49
C ARG A 282 -8.62 -1.93 -14.46
N PHE A 283 -9.32 -0.86 -14.81
CA PHE A 283 -10.46 -0.33 -14.04
C PHE A 283 -11.73 -0.42 -14.87
N ASN A 284 -12.86 -0.76 -14.25
CA ASN A 284 -14.16 -0.74 -14.91
C ASN A 284 -14.65 0.71 -15.09
N THR A 285 -14.32 1.59 -14.14
CA THR A 285 -14.71 2.99 -14.17
C THR A 285 -13.80 3.80 -13.24
N VAL A 286 -13.53 5.05 -13.62
CA VAL A 286 -12.79 6.03 -12.82
C VAL A 286 -13.54 7.35 -12.88
N PHE A 287 -13.65 8.08 -11.77
CA PHE A 287 -14.28 9.39 -11.76
C PHE A 287 -13.89 10.23 -10.56
N ASP A 288 -13.97 11.55 -10.70
CA ASP A 288 -13.89 12.46 -9.56
C ASP A 288 -15.28 12.63 -8.95
N TRP A 289 -15.41 12.30 -7.66
CA TRP A 289 -16.64 12.55 -6.92
C TRP A 289 -16.60 13.92 -6.27
N ILE A 290 -17.58 14.77 -6.60
CA ILE A 290 -17.66 16.14 -6.10
C ILE A 290 -18.57 16.21 -4.88
N ARG A 291 -18.08 16.77 -3.79
CA ARG A 291 -18.82 17.03 -2.55
C ARG A 291 -18.88 18.53 -2.28
N LYS A 292 -20.07 19.01 -1.88
CA LYS A 292 -20.28 20.37 -1.36
C LYS A 292 -20.24 20.29 0.16
N GLU A 293 -19.22 20.85 0.76
CA GLU A 293 -19.07 20.90 2.21
C GLU A 293 -19.30 22.32 2.70
N ARG A 294 -19.91 22.49 3.88
CA ARG A 294 -19.98 23.79 4.55
C ARG A 294 -18.83 23.89 5.52
N THR A 295 -18.03 24.95 5.41
CA THR A 295 -16.98 25.25 6.39
C THR A 295 -17.61 25.64 7.73
N ALA A 296 -16.80 25.72 8.79
CA ALA A 296 -17.23 26.20 10.10
C ALA A 296 -17.84 27.62 10.04
N TYR A 297 -17.49 28.41 9.01
CA TYR A 297 -18.00 29.76 8.77
C TYR A 297 -19.23 29.79 7.84
N GLY A 298 -19.77 28.63 7.46
CA GLY A 298 -20.97 28.50 6.62
C GLY A 298 -20.72 28.59 5.11
N GLU A 299 -19.49 28.82 4.67
CA GLU A 299 -19.12 28.88 3.25
C GLU A 299 -19.20 27.51 2.59
N VAL A 300 -19.77 27.44 1.39
CA VAL A 300 -19.83 26.19 0.63
C VAL A 300 -18.52 26.01 -0.14
N VAL A 301 -17.70 25.05 0.27
CA VAL A 301 -16.47 24.64 -0.42
C VAL A 301 -16.72 23.36 -1.20
N ILE A 302 -16.16 23.31 -2.41
CA ILE A 302 -16.22 22.13 -3.26
C ILE A 302 -14.95 21.31 -3.04
N ARG A 303 -15.13 20.05 -2.64
CA ARG A 303 -14.05 19.06 -2.56
C ARG A 303 -14.28 17.94 -3.55
N PHE A 304 -13.20 17.31 -3.98
CA PHE A 304 -13.27 16.14 -4.84
C PHE A 304 -12.09 15.21 -4.58
N ASN A 305 -12.38 13.92 -4.65
CA ASN A 305 -11.40 12.84 -4.67
C ASN A 305 -11.73 11.92 -5.83
N THR A 306 -10.72 11.22 -6.33
CA THR A 306 -10.89 10.32 -7.47
C THR A 306 -11.23 8.93 -6.96
N TYR A 307 -12.25 8.31 -7.54
CA TYR A 307 -12.67 6.96 -7.24
C TYR A 307 -12.27 6.06 -8.40
N PHE A 308 -11.60 4.96 -8.07
CA PHE A 308 -11.25 3.90 -8.98
C PHE A 308 -12.10 2.69 -8.65
N MET A 309 -12.82 2.14 -9.63
CA MET A 309 -13.67 0.96 -9.44
C MET A 309 -13.10 -0.22 -10.22
N ARG A 310 -13.01 -1.36 -9.54
CA ARG A 310 -12.64 -2.65 -10.12
C ARG A 310 -13.60 -3.70 -9.59
N ASP A 311 -14.45 -4.21 -10.46
CA ASP A 311 -15.46 -5.20 -10.14
C ASP A 311 -16.30 -4.77 -8.92
N ASP A 312 -16.36 -5.57 -7.86
CA ASP A 312 -17.09 -5.29 -6.62
C ASP A 312 -16.34 -4.41 -5.61
N TRP A 313 -15.24 -3.77 -6.02
CA TRP A 313 -14.37 -3.00 -5.14
C TRP A 313 -14.08 -1.61 -5.67
N TYR A 314 -13.81 -0.68 -4.75
CA TYR A 314 -13.34 0.65 -5.12
C TYR A 314 -12.24 1.16 -4.17
N TRP A 315 -11.46 2.09 -4.70
CA TRP A 315 -10.47 2.89 -3.97
C TRP A 315 -10.86 4.36 -4.07
N LEU A 316 -10.79 5.05 -2.94
CA LEU A 316 -10.83 6.51 -2.85
C LEU A 316 -9.38 6.99 -2.87
N TYR A 317 -9.00 7.62 -3.98
CA TYR A 317 -7.71 8.27 -4.15
C TYR A 317 -7.78 9.72 -3.68
N GLU A 318 -7.03 10.02 -2.62
CA GLU A 318 -6.93 11.35 -2.03
C GLU A 318 -5.98 12.21 -2.86
N ASN A 319 -6.55 12.94 -3.80
CA ASN A 319 -5.80 13.74 -4.78
C ASN A 319 -4.79 14.72 -4.15
N ARG A 320 -5.08 15.23 -2.94
CA ARG A 320 -4.17 16.14 -2.23
C ARG A 320 -2.95 15.45 -1.64
N ASN A 321 -3.12 14.18 -1.25
CA ASN A 321 -2.11 13.39 -0.56
C ASN A 321 -1.37 12.43 -1.51
N ASN A 322 -1.83 12.31 -2.77
CA ASN A 322 -1.29 11.40 -3.78
C ASN A 322 -1.22 9.94 -3.32
N ARG A 323 -2.25 9.49 -2.59
CA ARG A 323 -2.36 8.11 -2.11
C ARG A 323 -3.82 7.67 -2.02
N THR A 324 -4.04 6.37 -1.93
CA THR A 324 -5.32 5.80 -1.54
C THR A 324 -5.60 6.04 -0.06
N ARG A 325 -6.88 6.06 0.30
CA ARG A 325 -7.35 6.06 1.69
C ARG A 325 -6.96 4.74 2.35
N TYR A 326 -6.57 4.79 3.63
CA TYR A 326 -6.29 3.58 4.41
C TYR A 326 -7.51 2.67 4.50
N GLY A 327 -7.29 1.37 4.41
CA GLY A 327 -8.37 0.40 4.42
C GLY A 327 -9.01 0.19 3.06
N ASP A 328 -8.55 0.85 1.99
CA ASP A 328 -8.99 0.52 0.63
C ASP A 328 -8.24 -0.73 0.11
N PRO A 329 -8.87 -1.58 -0.72
CA PRO A 329 -10.20 -1.41 -1.31
C PRO A 329 -11.36 -1.62 -0.35
N VAL A 330 -12.46 -0.95 -0.63
CA VAL A 330 -13.76 -1.14 0.04
C VAL A 330 -14.77 -1.72 -0.93
N ALA A 331 -15.65 -2.59 -0.41
CA ALA A 331 -16.70 -3.20 -1.20
C ALA A 331 -17.64 -2.13 -1.77
N LEU A 332 -17.95 -2.23 -3.07
CA LEU A 332 -18.73 -1.26 -3.82
C LEU A 332 -20.05 -0.91 -3.13
N GLN A 333 -20.77 -1.93 -2.64
CA GLN A 333 -22.07 -1.78 -2.00
C GLN A 333 -22.03 -1.08 -0.63
N VAL A 334 -20.85 -1.04 0.03
CA VAL A 334 -20.68 -0.30 1.29
C VAL A 334 -20.64 1.20 1.04
N GLY A 335 -19.95 1.62 -0.02
CA GLY A 335 -19.78 3.04 -0.36
C GLY A 335 -20.79 3.59 -1.36
N TRP A 336 -21.41 2.73 -2.16
CA TRP A 336 -22.27 3.14 -3.26
C TRP A 336 -23.54 2.29 -3.26
N ARG A 337 -24.53 2.72 -2.47
CA ARG A 337 -25.77 1.95 -2.30
C ARG A 337 -26.67 2.02 -3.53
N GLY A 338 -27.26 0.88 -3.90
CA GLY A 338 -28.30 0.81 -4.95
C GLY A 338 -27.77 0.83 -6.39
N ILE A 339 -26.45 0.94 -6.60
CA ILE A 339 -25.84 0.66 -7.92
C ILE A 339 -25.60 -0.85 -8.05
N PRO A 340 -25.50 -1.41 -9.27
CA PRO A 340 -25.37 -2.85 -9.46
C PRO A 340 -24.07 -3.43 -8.90
N THR A 341 -24.10 -4.72 -8.55
CA THR A 341 -22.90 -5.50 -8.20
C THR A 341 -22.06 -5.82 -9.45
N GLY A 342 -20.81 -6.21 -9.23
CA GLY A 342 -19.80 -6.49 -10.25
C GLY A 342 -19.34 -5.23 -11.00
N GLY A 343 -19.40 -4.06 -10.36
CA GLY A 343 -18.94 -2.79 -10.93
C GLY A 343 -19.90 -2.13 -11.91
N VAL A 344 -19.47 -1.01 -12.49
CA VAL A 344 -20.19 -0.20 -13.48
C VAL A 344 -19.29 0.05 -14.68
N ASP A 345 -19.90 0.23 -15.86
CA ASP A 345 -19.19 0.46 -17.12
C ASP A 345 -18.84 1.93 -17.33
N ALA A 346 -19.65 2.84 -16.78
CA ALA A 346 -19.37 4.27 -16.84
C ALA A 346 -19.96 5.05 -15.68
N TYR A 347 -19.36 6.22 -15.43
CA TYR A 347 -19.87 7.28 -14.56
C TYR A 347 -19.97 8.59 -15.34
N VAL A 348 -21.09 9.29 -15.19
CA VAL A 348 -21.28 10.62 -15.79
C VAL A 348 -21.85 11.58 -14.76
N HIS A 349 -21.16 12.70 -14.54
CA HIS A 349 -21.67 13.83 -13.76
C HIS A 349 -21.96 15.02 -14.69
N VAL A 350 -23.24 15.25 -14.96
CA VAL A 350 -23.70 16.40 -15.72
C VAL A 350 -23.79 17.59 -14.78
N TRP A 351 -22.69 18.33 -14.67
CA TRP A 351 -22.60 19.48 -13.79
C TRP A 351 -22.56 20.80 -14.57
N SER A 352 -23.66 21.53 -14.49
CA SER A 352 -23.87 22.83 -15.12
C SER A 352 -24.59 23.79 -14.16
N ARG A 353 -24.77 25.05 -14.56
CA ARG A 353 -25.55 26.01 -13.74
C ARG A 353 -27.01 25.59 -13.51
N LYS A 354 -27.57 24.72 -14.36
CA LYS A 354 -28.98 24.32 -14.34
C LYS A 354 -29.21 22.85 -13.97
N ARG A 355 -28.15 22.02 -13.95
CA ARG A 355 -28.23 20.57 -13.76
C ARG A 355 -27.07 20.08 -12.91
N ASP A 356 -27.37 19.14 -12.04
CA ASP A 356 -26.43 18.47 -11.15
C ASP A 356 -26.83 16.99 -11.06
N ASP A 357 -26.77 16.33 -12.22
CA ASP A 357 -27.26 14.95 -12.36
C ASP A 357 -26.09 13.97 -12.43
N VAL A 358 -26.15 12.92 -11.61
CA VAL A 358 -25.17 11.84 -11.58
C VAL A 358 -25.79 10.56 -12.13
N TYR A 359 -25.08 9.91 -13.06
CA TYR A 359 -25.49 8.65 -13.66
C TYR A 359 -24.40 7.59 -13.59
N PHE A 360 -24.81 6.36 -13.26
CA PHE A 360 -24.01 5.15 -13.38
C PHE A 360 -24.59 4.26 -14.47
N PHE A 361 -23.74 3.62 -15.27
CA PHE A 361 -24.16 2.77 -16.39
C PHE A 361 -23.65 1.35 -16.19
N LYS A 362 -24.49 0.35 -16.51
CA LYS A 362 -24.08 -1.06 -16.59
C LYS A 362 -24.95 -1.80 -17.59
N GLY A 363 -24.31 -2.50 -18.52
CA GLY A 363 -25.01 -3.26 -19.53
C GLY A 363 -25.93 -2.36 -20.37
N THR A 364 -27.22 -2.71 -20.45
CA THR A 364 -28.21 -1.94 -21.20
C THR A 364 -28.94 -0.88 -20.37
N GLN A 365 -28.51 -0.70 -19.11
CA GLN A 365 -29.21 0.09 -18.11
C GLN A 365 -28.35 1.20 -17.51
N PHE A 366 -29.02 2.17 -16.91
CA PHE A 366 -28.40 3.22 -16.11
C PHE A 366 -29.22 3.53 -14.85
N TRP A 367 -28.53 4.04 -13.84
CA TRP A 367 -29.05 4.47 -12.55
C TRP A 367 -28.76 5.96 -12.38
N LYS A 368 -29.75 6.71 -11.89
CA LYS A 368 -29.50 8.07 -11.39
C LYS A 368 -29.14 7.99 -9.91
N TYR A 369 -28.12 8.72 -9.49
CA TYR A 369 -27.63 8.68 -8.11
C TYR A 369 -28.03 9.91 -7.32
N ASN A 370 -28.57 9.70 -6.12
CA ASN A 370 -28.88 10.78 -5.18
C ASN A 370 -27.64 11.08 -4.34
N GLN A 371 -27.01 12.23 -4.58
CA GLN A 371 -25.82 12.65 -3.84
C GLN A 371 -26.12 12.98 -2.38
N ASP A 372 -27.34 13.45 -2.07
CA ASP A 372 -27.72 13.86 -0.71
C ASP A 372 -28.05 12.65 0.18
N GLN A 373 -28.62 11.60 -0.40
CA GLN A 373 -28.97 10.35 0.31
C GLN A 373 -27.90 9.25 0.20
N ASP A 374 -26.87 9.46 -0.61
CA ASP A 374 -25.80 8.50 -0.89
C ASP A 374 -26.37 7.12 -1.31
N GLN A 375 -27.28 7.16 -2.28
CA GLN A 375 -27.96 5.99 -2.83
C GLN A 375 -28.50 6.25 -4.24
N ALA A 376 -28.54 5.21 -5.09
CA ALA A 376 -29.27 5.26 -6.35
C ALA A 376 -30.77 5.50 -6.13
N PHE A 377 -31.38 6.36 -6.95
CA PHE A 377 -32.83 6.55 -6.92
C PHE A 377 -33.54 5.24 -7.24
N THR A 378 -34.62 4.92 -6.53
CA THR A 378 -35.61 3.93 -6.98
C THR A 378 -36.65 4.60 -7.87
N GLN A 379 -37.03 5.82 -7.52
CA GLN A 379 -37.84 6.74 -8.30
C GLN A 379 -37.36 8.18 -8.06
N ASP A 380 -37.25 9.00 -9.09
CA ASP A 380 -36.91 10.43 -8.94
C ASP A 380 -38.15 11.33 -8.77
N GLN A 381 -37.91 12.63 -8.57
CA GLN A 381 -38.96 13.64 -8.36
C GLN A 381 -39.89 13.80 -9.57
N GLU A 382 -39.45 13.37 -10.75
CA GLU A 382 -40.22 13.41 -12.00
C GLU A 382 -41.04 12.13 -12.21
N GLY A 383 -40.96 11.19 -11.27
CA GLY A 383 -41.70 9.92 -11.29
C GLY A 383 -41.01 8.82 -12.09
N TRP A 384 -39.80 9.04 -12.61
CA TRP A 384 -39.06 8.01 -13.35
C TRP A 384 -38.47 6.97 -12.40
N ARG A 385 -38.69 5.69 -12.71
CA ARG A 385 -38.15 4.56 -11.94
C ARG A 385 -36.82 4.09 -12.48
N TYR A 386 -35.90 3.66 -11.61
CA TYR A 386 -34.58 3.15 -12.00
C TYR A 386 -34.36 1.71 -11.52
N PRO A 387 -33.49 0.92 -12.20
CA PRO A 387 -32.74 1.28 -13.41
C PRO A 387 -33.61 1.53 -14.64
N ARG A 388 -33.15 2.43 -15.53
CA ARG A 388 -33.77 2.72 -16.83
C ARG A 388 -32.92 2.19 -17.97
N ARG A 389 -33.53 1.94 -19.13
CA ARG A 389 -32.77 1.55 -20.33
C ARG A 389 -32.02 2.75 -20.89
N ILE A 390 -30.78 2.55 -21.32
CA ILE A 390 -29.97 3.61 -21.94
C ILE A 390 -30.69 4.21 -23.15
N SER A 391 -31.37 3.39 -23.95
CA SER A 391 -32.15 3.84 -25.11
C SER A 391 -33.32 4.78 -24.77
N GLU A 392 -33.85 4.73 -23.55
CA GLU A 392 -34.96 5.59 -23.09
C GLU A 392 -34.46 6.93 -22.55
N GLY A 393 -33.34 6.93 -21.82
CA GLY A 393 -32.75 8.15 -21.25
C GLY A 393 -31.83 8.90 -22.22
N PHE A 394 -31.17 8.16 -23.12
CA PHE A 394 -30.17 8.66 -24.05
C PHE A 394 -30.45 8.12 -25.46
N PRO A 395 -31.53 8.58 -26.13
CA PRO A 395 -31.94 8.06 -27.43
C PRO A 395 -30.84 8.19 -28.48
N GLY A 396 -30.60 7.10 -29.21
CA GLY A 396 -29.55 6.98 -30.23
C GLY A 396 -28.19 6.51 -29.72
N VAL A 397 -27.97 6.48 -28.40
CA VAL A 397 -26.75 5.90 -27.81
C VAL A 397 -26.84 4.37 -27.85
N PRO A 398 -25.78 3.65 -28.31
CA PRO A 398 -25.79 2.20 -28.33
C PRO A 398 -25.74 1.64 -26.91
N SER A 399 -26.12 0.38 -26.75
CA SER A 399 -25.93 -0.33 -25.49
C SER A 399 -25.52 -1.79 -25.73
N PRO A 400 -24.68 -2.39 -24.88
CA PRO A 400 -23.97 -1.75 -23.77
C PRO A 400 -22.89 -0.76 -24.24
N ILE A 401 -22.59 0.25 -23.44
CA ILE A 401 -21.45 1.17 -23.69
C ILE A 401 -20.18 0.61 -23.08
N ASP A 402 -19.02 1.09 -23.52
CA ASP A 402 -17.73 0.72 -22.91
C ASP A 402 -17.36 1.68 -21.79
N THR A 403 -17.53 2.99 -22.01
CA THR A 403 -17.37 4.03 -21.00
C THR A 403 -18.03 5.34 -21.47
N ALA A 404 -18.09 6.36 -20.60
CA ALA A 404 -18.58 7.69 -20.96
C ALA A 404 -18.05 8.77 -20.03
N PHE A 405 -17.98 10.02 -20.52
CA PHE A 405 -17.72 11.19 -19.67
C PHE A 405 -18.47 12.43 -20.18
N TYR A 406 -18.66 13.41 -19.29
CA TYR A 406 -19.27 14.70 -19.64
C TYR A 406 -18.20 15.76 -19.97
N ASP A 407 -18.25 16.34 -21.17
CA ASP A 407 -17.43 17.50 -21.54
C ASP A 407 -18.20 18.80 -21.28
N ARG A 408 -17.78 19.50 -20.22
CA ARG A 408 -18.35 20.79 -19.79
C ARG A 408 -18.16 21.89 -20.83
N ARG A 409 -17.17 21.80 -21.72
CA ARG A 409 -16.88 22.82 -22.74
C ARG A 409 -17.92 22.79 -23.86
N GLU A 410 -18.40 21.61 -24.21
CA GLU A 410 -19.38 21.40 -25.27
C GLU A 410 -20.79 21.10 -24.74
N SER A 411 -20.94 20.95 -23.42
CA SER A 411 -22.20 20.53 -22.76
C SER A 411 -22.73 19.20 -23.29
N ARG A 412 -21.82 18.27 -23.59
CA ARG A 412 -22.12 16.97 -24.20
C ARG A 412 -21.58 15.82 -23.37
N ILE A 413 -22.27 14.69 -23.41
CA ILE A 413 -21.74 13.42 -22.93
C ILE A 413 -21.13 12.69 -24.12
N TYR A 414 -19.89 12.23 -23.99
CA TYR A 414 -19.27 11.35 -24.98
C TYR A 414 -19.38 9.91 -24.50
N PHE A 415 -20.19 9.12 -25.20
CA PHE A 415 -20.29 7.67 -25.00
C PHE A 415 -19.35 6.94 -25.94
N PHE A 416 -18.61 5.97 -25.42
CA PHE A 416 -17.66 5.16 -26.18
C PHE A 416 -18.24 3.78 -26.42
N LYS A 417 -18.14 3.31 -27.66
CA LYS A 417 -18.45 1.92 -28.01
C LYS A 417 -17.54 1.42 -29.11
N ASN A 418 -16.71 0.44 -28.79
CA ASN A 418 -15.64 -0.07 -29.65
C ASN A 418 -14.83 1.12 -30.18
N SER A 419 -14.62 1.20 -31.50
CA SER A 419 -13.88 2.30 -32.13
C SER A 419 -14.72 3.54 -32.43
N LEU A 420 -15.95 3.65 -31.89
CA LEU A 420 -16.87 4.76 -32.14
C LEU A 420 -17.14 5.58 -30.88
N VAL A 421 -17.32 6.87 -31.09
CA VAL A 421 -17.73 7.85 -30.07
C VAL A 421 -19.07 8.42 -30.48
N TYR A 422 -19.98 8.57 -29.52
CA TYR A 422 -21.31 9.13 -29.67
C TYR A 422 -21.40 10.37 -28.79
N GLY A 423 -21.39 11.56 -29.40
CA GLY A 423 -21.59 12.81 -28.69
C GLY A 423 -23.08 13.06 -28.49
N PHE A 424 -23.54 13.04 -27.25
CA PHE A 424 -24.94 13.28 -26.88
C PHE A 424 -25.10 14.68 -26.30
N ASP A 425 -25.99 15.47 -26.90
CA ASP A 425 -26.30 16.81 -26.45
C ASP A 425 -27.33 16.75 -25.31
N VAL A 426 -26.91 17.17 -24.11
CA VAL A 426 -27.74 17.08 -22.90
C VAL A 426 -28.93 18.04 -22.95
N GLY A 427 -28.78 19.19 -23.62
CA GLY A 427 -29.84 20.18 -23.75
C GLY A 427 -30.92 19.75 -24.74
N ALA A 428 -30.49 19.23 -25.91
CA ALA A 428 -31.38 18.75 -26.96
C ALA A 428 -31.89 17.31 -26.75
N ASN A 429 -31.37 16.60 -25.74
CA ASN A 429 -31.68 15.20 -25.43
C ASN A 429 -31.59 14.27 -26.66
N SER A 430 -30.56 14.45 -27.47
CA SER A 430 -30.36 13.70 -28.72
C SER A 430 -28.88 13.68 -29.13
N LEU A 431 -28.52 12.79 -30.06
CA LEU A 431 -27.17 12.77 -30.61
C LEU A 431 -26.84 14.10 -31.32
N ALA A 432 -25.67 14.64 -31.00
CA ALA A 432 -25.15 15.83 -31.64
C ALA A 432 -24.90 15.58 -33.13
N ARG A 433 -25.13 16.61 -33.95
CA ARG A 433 -24.96 16.52 -35.41
C ARG A 433 -23.57 16.01 -35.78
N GLY A 434 -23.54 14.99 -36.64
CA GLY A 434 -22.31 14.38 -37.14
C GLY A 434 -21.73 13.27 -36.27
N PHE A 435 -22.43 12.83 -35.22
CA PHE A 435 -22.10 11.60 -34.47
C PHE A 435 -22.99 10.43 -34.92
N PRO A 436 -22.52 9.17 -34.82
CA PRO A 436 -21.22 8.75 -34.27
C PRO A 436 -20.01 9.06 -35.18
N LYS A 437 -18.82 9.14 -34.58
CA LYS A 437 -17.53 9.31 -35.27
C LYS A 437 -16.53 8.27 -34.78
N ARG A 438 -15.48 8.00 -35.55
CA ARG A 438 -14.39 7.14 -35.06
C ARG A 438 -13.64 7.85 -33.93
N ILE A 439 -13.19 7.08 -32.95
CA ILE A 439 -12.45 7.61 -31.80
C ILE A 439 -11.24 8.44 -32.23
N ARG A 440 -10.48 8.00 -33.24
CA ARG A 440 -9.31 8.71 -33.77
C ARG A 440 -9.64 10.04 -34.45
N ASP A 441 -10.87 10.19 -34.95
CA ASP A 441 -11.33 11.44 -35.57
C ASP A 441 -11.75 12.47 -34.49
N VAL A 442 -12.17 12.00 -33.31
CA VAL A 442 -12.57 12.84 -32.16
C VAL A 442 -11.40 13.15 -31.23
N PHE A 443 -10.52 12.16 -31.02
CA PHE A 443 -9.37 12.18 -30.13
C PHE A 443 -8.10 11.75 -30.89
N PRO A 444 -7.58 12.58 -31.81
CA PRO A 444 -6.44 12.20 -32.64
C PRO A 444 -5.16 12.02 -31.79
N PRO A 445 -4.31 11.02 -32.07
CA PRO A 445 -3.08 10.85 -31.32
C PRO A 445 -2.05 11.93 -31.68
N VAL A 446 -1.30 12.42 -30.68
CA VAL A 446 -0.17 13.34 -30.92
C VAL A 446 1.04 12.59 -31.48
N VAL A 447 1.23 11.33 -31.07
CA VAL A 447 2.28 10.43 -31.59
C VAL A 447 1.62 9.35 -32.45
N SER A 448 2.06 9.20 -33.69
CA SER A 448 1.48 8.22 -34.61
C SER A 448 1.56 6.80 -34.03
N GLY A 449 0.44 6.06 -34.08
CA GLY A 449 0.33 4.70 -33.55
C GLY A 449 0.02 4.61 -32.04
N ASP A 450 0.19 5.71 -31.28
CA ASP A 450 -0.05 5.73 -29.84
C ASP A 450 -1.49 6.20 -29.52
N HIS A 451 -2.44 5.27 -29.53
CA HIS A 451 -3.85 5.56 -29.33
C HIS A 451 -4.59 4.39 -28.63
N PRO A 452 -5.57 4.64 -27.74
CA PRO A 452 -6.41 3.60 -27.14
C PRO A 452 -7.47 3.10 -28.13
N ASP A 453 -7.05 2.48 -29.23
CA ASP A 453 -7.96 1.95 -30.26
C ASP A 453 -8.86 0.83 -29.71
N GLY A 454 -10.12 0.77 -30.16
CA GLY A 454 -11.12 -0.20 -29.69
C GLY A 454 -11.76 0.21 -28.35
N ASN A 455 -12.14 -0.78 -27.54
CA ASN A 455 -12.88 -0.55 -26.29
C ASN A 455 -11.98 0.17 -25.27
N VAL A 456 -12.40 1.38 -24.86
CA VAL A 456 -11.76 2.16 -23.80
C VAL A 456 -12.37 1.74 -22.47
N ASP A 457 -11.54 1.50 -21.47
CA ASP A 457 -11.99 0.93 -20.19
C ASP A 457 -12.64 1.98 -19.30
N ALA A 458 -12.05 3.17 -19.21
CA ALA A 458 -12.62 4.28 -18.47
C ALA A 458 -12.26 5.61 -19.15
N ALA A 459 -13.20 6.55 -19.14
CA ALA A 459 -12.96 7.92 -19.55
C ALA A 459 -13.53 8.86 -18.50
N TYR A 460 -12.78 9.87 -18.08
CA TYR A 460 -13.29 10.83 -17.10
C TYR A 460 -12.60 12.18 -17.18
N PHE A 461 -13.27 13.20 -16.66
CA PHE A 461 -12.68 14.51 -16.45
C PHE A 461 -12.14 14.61 -15.01
N SER A 462 -10.85 14.89 -14.87
CA SER A 462 -10.22 15.14 -13.57
C SER A 462 -10.23 16.62 -13.25
N TYR A 463 -10.81 16.98 -12.11
CA TYR A 463 -10.78 18.33 -11.56
C TYR A 463 -9.41 18.69 -11.00
N THR A 464 -8.67 17.70 -10.48
CA THR A 464 -7.29 17.87 -10.00
C THR A 464 -6.38 18.33 -11.13
N HIS A 465 -6.48 17.69 -12.29
CA HIS A 465 -5.61 17.95 -13.44
C HIS A 465 -6.22 18.92 -14.46
N ASN A 466 -7.51 19.25 -14.31
CA ASN A 466 -8.30 20.02 -15.27
C ASN A 466 -8.17 19.48 -16.72
N ALA A 467 -8.24 18.16 -16.85
CA ALA A 467 -8.02 17.43 -18.10
C ALA A 467 -8.91 16.18 -18.16
N VAL A 468 -9.19 15.71 -19.39
CA VAL A 468 -9.85 14.42 -19.60
C VAL A 468 -8.78 13.34 -19.73
N PHE A 469 -9.01 12.18 -19.13
CA PHE A 469 -8.18 10.99 -19.28
C PHE A 469 -8.97 9.88 -19.93
N LEU A 470 -8.34 9.17 -20.87
CA LEU A 470 -8.80 7.89 -21.41
C LEU A 470 -7.88 6.79 -20.88
N LEU A 471 -8.44 5.76 -20.28
CA LEU A 471 -7.71 4.64 -19.68
C LEU A 471 -8.01 3.36 -20.45
N LYS A 472 -6.96 2.57 -20.70
CA LYS A 472 -7.07 1.25 -21.31
C LYS A 472 -5.95 0.32 -20.82
N GLY A 473 -6.33 -0.84 -20.30
CA GLY A 473 -5.41 -1.78 -19.65
C GLY A 473 -4.74 -1.12 -18.46
N THR A 474 -3.40 -1.10 -18.46
CA THR A 474 -2.58 -0.41 -17.45
C THR A 474 -2.20 1.01 -17.84
N GLY A 475 -2.54 1.45 -19.06
CA GLY A 475 -2.14 2.73 -19.60
C GLY A 475 -3.24 3.78 -19.58
N PHE A 476 -2.83 5.04 -19.69
CA PHE A 476 -3.74 6.16 -19.90
C PHE A 476 -3.17 7.18 -20.89
N TRP A 477 -4.08 7.95 -21.48
CA TRP A 477 -3.80 9.08 -22.36
C TRP A 477 -4.51 10.32 -21.81
N GLN A 478 -3.76 11.41 -21.70
CA GLN A 478 -4.33 12.71 -21.34
C GLN A 478 -4.80 13.43 -22.60
N VAL A 479 -6.04 13.88 -22.61
CA VAL A 479 -6.59 14.72 -23.68
C VAL A 479 -6.03 16.13 -23.53
N VAL A 480 -5.49 16.66 -24.64
CA VAL A 480 -4.95 18.01 -24.77
C VAL A 480 -6.00 19.04 -24.36
N GLY A 481 -5.70 19.78 -23.29
CA GLY A 481 -6.54 20.86 -22.78
C GLY A 481 -6.22 22.22 -23.39
N SER A 482 -6.99 23.25 -23.01
CA SER A 482 -6.74 24.62 -23.46
C SER A 482 -5.38 25.15 -23.01
N ARG A 483 -4.93 24.77 -21.80
CA ARG A 483 -3.63 25.16 -21.25
C ARG A 483 -2.45 24.56 -22.04
N ASP A 484 -2.60 23.31 -22.49
CA ASP A 484 -1.58 22.64 -23.32
C ASP A 484 -1.44 23.33 -24.67
N ARG A 485 -2.56 23.67 -25.32
CA ARG A 485 -2.56 24.38 -26.61
C ARG A 485 -2.06 25.81 -26.50
N TRP A 486 -2.30 26.49 -25.38
CA TRP A 486 -1.72 27.81 -25.14
C TRP A 486 -0.19 27.75 -25.11
N ARG A 487 0.38 26.72 -24.48
CA ARG A 487 1.85 26.50 -24.45
C ARG A 487 2.40 25.92 -25.76
N ARG A 488 1.62 25.08 -26.45
CA ARG A 488 2.00 24.38 -27.68
C ARG A 488 0.86 24.48 -28.71
N PRO A 489 0.78 25.58 -29.48
CA PRO A 489 -0.35 25.85 -30.38
C PRO A 489 -0.57 24.83 -31.49
N PHE A 490 0.50 24.12 -31.88
CA PHE A 490 0.47 23.06 -32.90
C PHE A 490 -0.25 21.78 -32.45
N LEU A 491 -0.55 21.61 -31.15
CA LEU A 491 -1.27 20.44 -30.67
C LEU A 491 -2.72 20.43 -31.18
N PRO A 492 -3.20 19.28 -31.69
CA PRO A 492 -4.56 19.17 -32.19
C PRO A 492 -5.57 19.32 -31.05
N ARG A 493 -6.75 19.86 -31.37
CA ARG A 493 -7.88 19.92 -30.43
C ARG A 493 -8.28 18.48 -30.07
N ASN A 494 -8.51 18.23 -28.78
CA ASN A 494 -8.79 16.90 -28.23
C ASN A 494 -7.70 15.86 -28.54
N GLY A 495 -6.48 16.29 -28.88
CA GLY A 495 -5.37 15.38 -29.12
C GLY A 495 -5.06 14.51 -27.91
N LEU A 496 -4.57 13.30 -28.11
CA LEU A 496 -4.09 12.43 -27.03
C LEU A 496 -2.58 12.58 -26.86
N LEU A 497 -2.15 13.05 -25.69
CA LEU A 497 -0.75 13.03 -25.30
C LEU A 497 -0.22 11.58 -25.16
N PRO A 498 1.11 11.36 -25.24
CA PRO A 498 1.67 10.02 -25.23
C PRO A 498 1.22 9.17 -24.04
N ARG A 499 1.05 7.87 -24.28
CA ARG A 499 0.65 6.88 -23.27
C ARG A 499 1.60 6.91 -22.08
N LYS A 500 1.01 6.84 -20.89
CA LYS A 500 1.72 6.62 -19.63
C LYS A 500 1.09 5.46 -18.87
N GLU A 501 1.84 4.84 -17.97
CA GLU A 501 1.29 3.81 -17.07
C GLU A 501 0.55 4.48 -15.91
N VAL A 502 -0.61 3.93 -15.53
CA VAL A 502 -1.48 4.49 -14.48
C VAL A 502 -0.76 4.61 -13.14
N ASP A 503 0.06 3.63 -12.78
CA ASP A 503 0.84 3.58 -11.54
C ASP A 503 1.94 4.64 -11.44
N THR A 504 2.23 5.36 -12.53
CA THR A 504 3.16 6.50 -12.52
C THR A 504 2.50 7.82 -12.12
N GLN A 505 1.16 7.88 -12.12
CA GLN A 505 0.40 9.09 -11.79
C GLN A 505 -0.54 8.89 -10.58
N TRP A 506 -1.14 7.70 -10.46
CA TRP A 506 -1.98 7.33 -9.34
C TRP A 506 -1.37 6.14 -8.61
N PHE A 507 -0.85 6.41 -7.41
CA PHE A 507 -0.13 5.42 -6.60
C PHE A 507 -1.07 4.60 -5.72
N ASP A 508 -0.60 3.46 -5.23
CA ASP A 508 -1.21 2.71 -4.12
C ASP A 508 -2.61 2.14 -4.44
N ILE A 509 -2.97 1.98 -5.71
CA ILE A 509 -4.24 1.35 -6.13
C ILE A 509 -4.04 -0.16 -6.28
N CYS A 510 -3.79 -0.81 -5.16
CA CYS A 510 -3.40 -2.22 -5.07
C CYS A 510 -4.61 -3.12 -4.78
N ASN A 511 -4.61 -4.30 -5.40
CA ASN A 511 -5.54 -5.35 -5.00
C ASN A 511 -5.14 -5.87 -3.63
N VAL A 512 -6.13 -6.26 -2.85
CA VAL A 512 -5.92 -6.99 -1.60
C VAL A 512 -6.60 -8.34 -1.75
N HIS A 513 -5.88 -9.41 -1.42
CA HIS A 513 -6.41 -10.76 -1.52
C HIS A 513 -7.73 -10.90 -0.74
N PRO A 514 -8.79 -11.55 -1.29
CA PRO A 514 -10.11 -11.62 -0.64
C PRO A 514 -10.10 -12.15 0.81
N ALA A 515 -9.15 -13.02 1.15
CA ALA A 515 -8.97 -13.52 2.51
C ALA A 515 -8.70 -12.41 3.55
N ALA A 516 -8.04 -11.32 3.14
CA ALA A 516 -7.79 -10.16 3.98
C ALA A 516 -8.95 -9.13 3.95
N LEU A 517 -9.92 -9.27 3.06
CA LEU A 517 -11.08 -8.36 2.95
C LEU A 517 -12.29 -8.84 3.77
N ARG A 518 -12.41 -10.14 4.04
CA ARG A 518 -13.49 -10.74 4.85
C ARG A 518 -13.39 -10.50 6.36
N MET A 519 -12.57 -9.54 6.79
CA MET A 519 -12.32 -9.28 8.22
C MET A 519 -13.54 -8.76 9.00
N ASN A 520 -14.65 -8.44 8.34
CA ASN A 520 -15.86 -7.90 8.97
C ASN A 520 -16.93 -8.95 9.34
N GLU A 521 -16.76 -10.24 9.02
CA GLU A 521 -17.78 -11.25 9.32
C GLU A 521 -17.76 -11.75 10.78
N HIS A 522 -16.73 -11.42 11.57
CA HIS A 522 -16.56 -11.92 12.94
C HIS A 522 -16.20 -10.85 13.99
N SER A 523 -16.46 -9.57 13.72
CA SER A 523 -16.47 -8.59 14.82
C SER A 523 -17.71 -8.85 15.68
N PRO A 524 -17.58 -9.16 16.99
CA PRO A 524 -18.72 -9.06 17.87
C PRO A 524 -19.15 -7.60 17.83
N VAL A 525 -20.38 -7.38 17.38
CA VAL A 525 -21.10 -6.13 17.56
C VAL A 525 -21.16 -5.92 19.08
N HIS A 526 -20.24 -5.13 19.62
CA HIS A 526 -20.41 -4.57 20.94
C HIS A 526 -21.35 -3.37 20.79
N SER A 527 -22.61 -3.67 21.08
CA SER A 527 -23.71 -2.76 21.41
C SER A 527 -23.36 -1.79 22.53
#